data_AF-A0A952EZM9-F1
#
_entry.id   AF-A0A952EZM9-F1
#
_cell.length_a   1.000
_cell.length_b   1.000
_cell.length_c   1.000
_cell.angle_alpha   90.00
_cell.angle_beta   90.00
_cell.angle_gamma   90.00
#
_symmetry.space_group_name_H-M   'P 1'
#
loop_
_entity.id
_entity.type
_entity.pdbx_description
1 polymer ?
#
loop_
_entity_poly.entity_id
_entity_poly.type
_entity_poly.pdbx_seq_one_letter_code
_entity_poly.pdbx_strand_id
1 'polypeptide(L)'
;MSRRTPAHARSKKAEAKKARRNKRRAVRDASWLPENVLDELVTTQAAIATDLEAFDQRVTERGWEFDEEESDEEFAFWFYELSGADVEDGDLAPMTTIWMSADEDAEIVHLMLVGATEASEFTPDEFFEHIDVIEAHRLGDSAPDLDLS
;
A
#
# COMPACT_ATOMS: atom_id res chain seq x y z
N MET A 1 74.31 -2.79 -20.54
CA MET A 1 73.23 -3.75 -20.22
C MET A 1 72.38 -3.17 -19.09
N SER A 2 71.23 -2.56 -19.41
CA SER A 2 70.39 -1.86 -18.43
C SER A 2 69.29 -2.80 -17.91
N ARG A 3 69.38 -3.22 -16.64
CA ARG A 3 68.36 -4.07 -16.00
C ARG A 3 67.30 -3.15 -15.36
N ARG A 4 66.12 -3.06 -15.99
CA ARG A 4 64.94 -2.39 -15.42
C ARG A 4 64.45 -3.16 -14.19
N THR A 5 64.26 -2.46 -13.08
CA THR A 5 63.78 -2.95 -11.79
C THR A 5 62.29 -3.35 -11.82
N PRO A 6 61.85 -4.44 -11.15
CA PRO A 6 60.48 -4.96 -11.24
C PRO A 6 59.53 -4.35 -10.18
N ALA A 7 59.59 -3.04 -9.93
CA ALA A 7 58.75 -2.40 -8.92
C ALA A 7 57.29 -2.19 -9.36
N HIS A 8 57.01 -2.05 -10.67
CA HIS A 8 55.67 -1.73 -11.16
C HIS A 8 54.69 -2.91 -11.26
N ALA A 9 55.15 -4.16 -11.24
CA ALA A 9 54.29 -5.33 -11.43
C ALA A 9 53.58 -5.81 -10.15
N ARG A 10 54.10 -5.47 -8.97
CA ARG A 10 53.50 -5.84 -7.67
C ARG A 10 52.31 -4.94 -7.30
N SER A 11 52.36 -3.67 -7.65
CA SER A 11 51.28 -2.68 -7.39
C SER A 11 49.98 -3.05 -8.13
N LYS A 12 50.03 -3.32 -9.44
CA LYS A 12 48.84 -3.69 -10.24
C LYS A 12 48.15 -4.97 -9.77
N LYS A 13 48.93 -5.98 -9.33
CA LYS A 13 48.37 -7.24 -8.81
C LYS A 13 47.70 -7.06 -7.43
N ALA A 14 48.22 -6.16 -6.59
CA ALA A 14 47.64 -5.85 -5.29
C ALA A 14 46.30 -5.09 -5.44
N GLU A 15 46.24 -4.11 -6.35
CA GLU A 15 45.02 -3.37 -6.63
C GLU A 15 43.92 -4.26 -7.25
N ALA A 16 44.26 -5.13 -8.20
CA ALA A 16 43.31 -6.09 -8.76
C ALA A 16 42.74 -7.04 -7.70
N LYS A 17 43.55 -7.44 -6.71
CA LYS A 17 43.09 -8.26 -5.58
C LYS A 17 42.18 -7.47 -4.64
N LYS A 18 42.50 -6.20 -4.36
CA LYS A 18 41.68 -5.30 -3.55
C LYS A 18 40.33 -5.03 -4.21
N ALA A 19 40.32 -4.78 -5.52
CA ALA A 19 39.12 -4.57 -6.33
C ALA A 19 38.22 -5.82 -6.34
N ARG A 20 38.78 -7.02 -6.53
CA ARG A 20 38.01 -8.28 -6.42
C ARG A 20 37.44 -8.49 -5.02
N ARG A 21 38.21 -8.19 -3.97
CA ARG A 21 37.73 -8.33 -2.58
C ARG A 21 36.60 -7.33 -2.29
N ASN A 22 36.70 -6.11 -2.80
CA ASN A 22 35.69 -5.08 -2.64
C ASN A 22 34.40 -5.45 -3.39
N LYS A 23 34.52 -5.94 -4.63
CA LYS A 23 33.38 -6.41 -5.44
C LYS A 23 32.66 -7.59 -4.78
N ARG A 24 33.40 -8.51 -4.15
CA ARG A 24 32.83 -9.63 -3.38
C ARG A 24 32.17 -9.19 -2.07
N ARG A 25 32.62 -8.09 -1.47
CA ARG A 25 31.97 -7.52 -0.27
C ARG A 25 30.69 -6.81 -0.65
N ALA A 26 30.72 -5.93 -1.65
CA ALA A 26 29.54 -5.23 -2.14
C ALA A 26 28.40 -6.19 -2.58
N VAL A 27 28.73 -7.30 -3.25
CA VAL A 27 27.72 -8.32 -3.61
C VAL A 27 27.16 -9.06 -2.38
N ARG A 28 27.95 -9.22 -1.32
CA ARG A 28 27.49 -9.87 -0.08
C ARG A 28 26.65 -8.92 0.76
N ASP A 29 27.07 -7.65 0.85
CA ASP A 29 26.38 -6.61 1.60
C ASP A 29 25.03 -6.25 0.93
N ALA A 30 24.94 -6.34 -0.40
CA ALA A 30 23.69 -6.14 -1.14
C ALA A 30 22.63 -7.26 -0.95
N SER A 31 23.01 -8.39 -0.36
CA SER A 31 22.13 -9.55 -0.16
C SER A 31 21.83 -9.84 1.32
N TRP A 32 22.33 -8.99 2.23
CA TRP A 32 22.24 -9.22 3.67
C TRP A 32 21.49 -8.07 4.34
N LEU A 33 20.23 -8.29 4.68
CA LEU A 33 19.50 -7.43 5.60
C LEU A 33 19.92 -7.80 7.04
N PRO A 34 20.30 -6.83 7.88
CA PRO A 34 20.50 -7.06 9.31
C PRO A 34 19.24 -7.64 9.95
N GLU A 35 19.40 -8.56 10.91
CA GLU A 35 18.29 -9.23 11.59
C GLU A 35 17.30 -8.25 12.23
N ASN A 36 17.80 -7.14 12.78
CA ASN A 36 16.97 -6.07 13.34
C ASN A 36 16.09 -5.34 12.30
N VAL A 37 16.49 -5.31 11.02
CA VAL A 37 15.69 -4.71 9.94
C VAL A 37 14.61 -5.69 9.48
N LEU A 38 14.92 -6.99 9.47
CA LEU A 38 13.92 -8.03 9.17
C LEU A 38 12.83 -8.07 10.26
N ASP A 39 13.22 -8.03 11.53
CA ASP A 39 12.27 -8.00 12.65
C ASP A 39 11.34 -6.78 12.61
N GLU A 40 11.88 -5.61 12.25
CA GLU A 40 11.11 -4.38 12.07
C GLU A 40 10.09 -4.51 10.93
N LEU A 41 10.52 -4.97 9.74
CA LEU A 41 9.62 -5.19 8.60
C LEU A 41 8.49 -6.18 8.92
N VAL A 42 8.80 -7.27 9.61
CA VAL A 42 7.80 -8.26 10.04
C VAL A 42 6.82 -7.65 11.04
N THR A 43 7.32 -6.83 11.97
CA THR A 43 6.47 -6.15 12.97
C THR A 43 5.54 -5.15 12.31
N THR A 44 6.03 -4.36 11.35
CA THR A 44 5.20 -3.41 10.58
C THR A 44 4.13 -4.14 9.77
N GLN A 45 4.48 -5.17 9.00
CA GLN A 45 3.48 -5.94 8.24
C GLN A 45 2.42 -6.59 9.13
N ALA A 46 2.81 -7.08 10.31
CA ALA A 46 1.86 -7.64 11.28
C ALA A 46 0.90 -6.57 11.85
N ALA A 47 1.37 -5.34 12.04
CA ALA A 47 0.53 -4.22 12.47
C ALA A 47 -0.50 -3.85 11.39
N ILE A 48 -0.05 -3.66 10.14
CA ILE A 48 -0.93 -3.36 8.99
C ILE A 48 -2.02 -4.43 8.86
N ALA A 49 -1.66 -5.72 8.93
CA ALA A 49 -2.63 -6.80 8.84
C ALA A 49 -3.64 -6.78 10.01
N THR A 50 -3.21 -6.40 11.22
CA THR A 50 -4.09 -6.26 12.38
C THR A 50 -5.07 -5.11 12.19
N ASP A 51 -4.60 -3.98 11.65
CA ASP A 51 -5.43 -2.80 11.43
C ASP A 51 -6.46 -3.03 10.30
N LEU A 52 -6.06 -3.70 9.21
CA LEU A 52 -6.98 -4.13 8.15
C LEU A 52 -8.04 -5.13 8.65
N GLU A 53 -7.65 -6.12 9.48
CA GLU A 53 -8.61 -7.07 10.07
C GLU A 53 -9.61 -6.36 11.01
N ALA A 54 -9.13 -5.38 11.79
CA ALA A 54 -10.00 -4.59 12.65
C ALA A 54 -10.96 -3.68 11.85
N PHE A 55 -10.49 -3.12 10.73
CA PHE A 55 -11.31 -2.34 9.82
C PHE A 55 -12.37 -3.21 9.14
N ASP A 56 -11.97 -4.35 8.56
CA ASP A 56 -12.85 -5.33 7.92
C ASP A 56 -13.99 -5.75 8.84
N GLN A 57 -13.67 -6.13 10.08
CA GLN A 57 -14.68 -6.53 11.05
C GLN A 57 -15.74 -5.43 11.25
N ARG A 58 -15.30 -4.17 11.39
CA ARG A 58 -16.20 -3.04 11.66
C ARG A 58 -17.09 -2.72 10.47
N VAL A 59 -16.59 -2.77 9.23
CA VAL A 59 -17.42 -2.49 8.05
C VAL A 59 -18.35 -3.65 7.71
N THR A 60 -17.89 -4.89 7.87
CA THR A 60 -18.69 -6.09 7.61
C THR A 60 -19.87 -6.20 8.59
N GLU A 61 -19.70 -5.82 9.86
CA GLU A 61 -20.80 -5.72 10.83
C GLU A 61 -21.93 -4.77 10.39
N ARG A 62 -21.63 -3.84 9.48
CA ARG A 62 -22.57 -2.85 8.93
C ARG A 62 -23.12 -3.23 7.56
N GLY A 63 -22.72 -4.38 7.01
CA GLY A 63 -23.23 -4.92 5.75
C GLY A 63 -22.41 -4.54 4.52
N TRP A 64 -21.16 -4.10 4.70
CA TRP A 64 -20.19 -4.07 3.62
C TRP A 64 -19.71 -5.49 3.31
N GLU A 65 -19.38 -5.75 2.06
CA GLU A 65 -18.87 -7.05 1.59
C GLU A 65 -17.46 -6.86 1.05
N PHE A 66 -16.55 -7.76 1.45
CA PHE A 66 -15.19 -7.79 0.96
C PHE A 66 -15.15 -8.28 -0.50
N ASP A 67 -14.47 -7.54 -1.36
CA ASP A 67 -14.34 -7.88 -2.77
C ASP A 67 -13.10 -8.77 -2.99
N GLU A 68 -13.29 -10.09 -2.95
CA GLU A 68 -12.19 -11.05 -3.20
C GLU A 68 -11.64 -10.98 -4.63
N GLU A 69 -12.36 -10.39 -5.58
CA GLU A 69 -11.93 -10.33 -6.99
C GLU A 69 -11.01 -9.14 -7.25
N GLU A 70 -11.30 -7.99 -6.66
CA GLU A 70 -10.49 -6.76 -6.80
C GLU A 70 -9.39 -6.65 -5.73
N SER A 71 -9.50 -7.38 -4.61
CA SER A 71 -8.49 -7.35 -3.54
C SER A 71 -7.28 -8.26 -3.82
N ASP A 72 -6.11 -7.82 -3.37
CA ASP A 72 -4.86 -8.57 -3.44
C ASP A 72 -3.94 -8.33 -2.22
N GLU A 73 -2.63 -8.54 -2.37
CA GLU A 73 -1.65 -8.32 -1.28
C GLU A 73 -1.40 -6.83 -0.98
N GLU A 74 -1.71 -5.94 -1.92
CA GLU A 74 -1.44 -4.50 -1.85
C GLU A 74 -2.70 -3.70 -1.53
N PHE A 75 -3.86 -4.14 -2.02
CA PHE A 75 -5.14 -3.46 -1.83
C PHE A 75 -6.22 -4.38 -1.27
N ALA A 76 -6.99 -3.83 -0.33
CA ALA A 76 -8.20 -4.45 0.19
C ALA A 76 -9.41 -3.60 -0.21
N PHE A 77 -10.40 -4.21 -0.86
CA PHE A 77 -11.60 -3.56 -1.37
C PHE A 77 -12.85 -4.08 -0.66
N TRP A 78 -13.80 -3.19 -0.41
CA TRP A 78 -15.14 -3.53 0.03
C TRP A 78 -16.18 -2.73 -0.75
N PHE A 79 -17.36 -3.32 -0.97
CA PHE A 79 -18.50 -2.63 -1.57
C PHE A 79 -19.73 -2.69 -0.68
N TYR A 80 -20.59 -1.69 -0.83
CA TYR A 80 -21.86 -1.61 -0.12
C TYR A 80 -23.03 -1.93 -1.07
N GLU A 81 -23.45 -3.20 -1.10
CA GLU A 81 -24.47 -3.72 -2.04
C GLU A 81 -25.76 -2.90 -2.04
N LEU A 82 -26.18 -2.39 -0.88
CA LEU A 82 -27.42 -1.61 -0.73
C LEU A 82 -27.37 -0.22 -1.40
N SER A 83 -26.21 0.24 -1.85
CA SER A 83 -26.05 1.46 -2.64
C SER A 83 -26.19 1.25 -4.14
N GLY A 84 -26.22 -0.01 -4.61
CA GLY A 84 -26.11 -0.32 -6.03
C GLY A 84 -27.15 0.35 -6.92
N ALA A 85 -26.69 0.88 -8.05
CA ALA A 85 -27.50 1.56 -9.04
C ALA A 85 -27.11 1.14 -10.46
N ASP A 86 -28.10 1.14 -11.35
CA ASP A 86 -27.86 0.92 -12.79
C ASP A 86 -27.39 2.25 -13.41
N VAL A 87 -26.11 2.30 -13.76
CA VAL A 87 -25.47 3.47 -14.36
C VAL A 87 -25.24 3.23 -15.84
N GLU A 88 -25.76 4.11 -16.69
CA GLU A 88 -25.57 4.01 -18.15
C GLU A 88 -24.18 4.50 -18.59
N ASP A 89 -23.55 5.33 -17.78
CA ASP A 89 -22.22 5.90 -18.02
C ASP A 89 -21.16 5.04 -17.31
N GLY A 90 -20.23 4.49 -18.08
CA GLY A 90 -19.18 3.60 -17.57
C GLY A 90 -18.11 4.31 -16.74
N ASP A 91 -18.09 5.64 -16.75
CA ASP A 91 -17.18 6.43 -15.91
C ASP A 91 -17.75 6.65 -14.49
N LEU A 92 -19.04 6.35 -14.27
CA LEU A 92 -19.68 6.45 -12.95
C LEU A 92 -19.56 5.15 -12.17
N ALA A 93 -19.28 5.26 -10.87
CA ALA A 93 -19.27 4.09 -10.01
C ALA A 93 -20.69 3.47 -9.88
N PRO A 94 -20.88 2.17 -10.13
CA PRO A 94 -22.19 1.52 -10.03
C PRO A 94 -22.61 1.26 -8.57
N MET A 95 -21.66 1.28 -7.64
CA MET A 95 -21.84 1.04 -6.22
C MET A 95 -20.91 1.94 -5.41
N THR A 96 -21.21 2.07 -4.13
CA THR A 96 -20.29 2.69 -3.18
C THR A 96 -19.23 1.66 -2.80
N THR A 97 -17.96 2.02 -3.01
CA THR A 97 -16.79 1.16 -2.80
C THR A 97 -15.80 1.90 -1.92
N ILE A 98 -15.13 1.16 -1.04
CA ILE A 98 -13.99 1.63 -0.26
C ILE A 98 -12.79 0.73 -0.51
N TRP A 99 -11.59 1.29 -0.40
CA TRP A 99 -10.36 0.51 -0.37
C TRP A 99 -9.29 1.13 0.50
N MET A 100 -8.33 0.28 0.90
CA MET A 100 -7.16 0.65 1.68
C MET A 100 -5.93 -0.01 1.09
N SER A 101 -4.78 0.66 1.16
CA SER A 101 -3.51 0.13 0.67
C SER A 101 -2.56 -0.24 1.81
N ALA A 102 -1.86 -1.37 1.64
CA ALA A 102 -0.75 -1.74 2.52
C ALA A 102 0.45 -0.80 2.41
N ASP A 103 0.65 -0.15 1.25
CA ASP A 103 1.72 0.83 1.03
C ASP A 103 1.46 2.16 1.78
N GLU A 104 0.20 2.41 2.16
CA GLU A 104 -0.24 3.54 2.98
C GLU A 104 -0.39 3.15 4.45
N ASP A 105 0.26 2.06 4.87
CA ASP A 105 0.22 1.51 6.23
C ASP A 105 -1.22 1.24 6.74
N ALA A 106 -2.20 1.06 5.84
CA ALA A 106 -3.63 1.02 6.15
C ALA A 106 -4.14 2.24 6.95
N GLU A 107 -3.53 3.41 6.76
CA GLU A 107 -3.92 4.65 7.44
C GLU A 107 -4.96 5.48 6.65
N ILE A 108 -5.21 5.13 5.39
CA ILE A 108 -6.11 5.87 4.48
C ILE A 108 -7.21 4.95 3.94
N VAL A 109 -8.45 5.39 4.11
CA VAL A 109 -9.65 4.84 3.48
C VAL A 109 -10.00 5.71 2.29
N HIS A 110 -9.91 5.12 1.11
CA HIS A 110 -10.38 5.74 -0.12
C HIS A 110 -11.85 5.37 -0.33
N LEU A 111 -12.69 6.36 -0.61
CA LEU A 111 -14.13 6.21 -0.80
C LEU A 111 -14.53 6.65 -2.21
N MET A 112 -15.15 5.75 -2.95
CA MET A 112 -15.88 6.03 -4.18
C MET A 112 -17.38 5.92 -3.88
N LEU A 113 -18.11 7.04 -3.93
CA LEU A 113 -19.57 7.02 -3.82
C LEU A 113 -20.23 6.51 -5.11
N VAL A 114 -21.36 5.83 -4.98
CA VAL A 114 -22.19 5.47 -6.14
C VAL A 114 -22.51 6.71 -6.98
N GLY A 115 -22.28 6.62 -8.30
CA GLY A 115 -22.47 7.73 -9.22
C GLY A 115 -21.40 8.82 -9.18
N ALA A 116 -20.31 8.65 -8.42
CA ALA A 116 -19.16 9.54 -8.43
C ALA A 116 -18.13 9.12 -9.49
N THR A 117 -17.26 10.07 -9.85
CA THR A 117 -16.11 9.88 -10.75
C THR A 117 -14.76 10.05 -10.04
N GLU A 118 -14.77 10.54 -8.80
CA GLU A 118 -13.58 10.90 -8.03
C GLU A 118 -13.71 10.41 -6.59
N ALA A 119 -12.60 9.93 -6.04
CA ALA A 119 -12.54 9.36 -4.72
C ALA A 119 -12.29 10.46 -3.67
N SER A 120 -12.78 10.22 -2.46
CA SER A 120 -12.45 11.01 -1.28
C SER A 120 -11.60 10.17 -0.33
N GLU A 121 -10.69 10.80 0.40
CA GLU A 121 -9.76 10.14 1.31
C GLU A 121 -10.11 10.50 2.76
N PHE A 122 -10.03 9.51 3.65
CA PHE A 122 -10.29 9.64 5.08
C PHE A 122 -9.27 8.83 5.88
N THR A 123 -8.99 9.22 7.11
CA THR A 123 -8.50 8.24 8.09
C THR A 123 -9.62 7.25 8.44
N PRO A 124 -9.30 6.04 8.94
CA PRO A 124 -10.31 5.09 9.41
C PRO A 124 -11.30 5.71 10.41
N ASP A 125 -10.81 6.50 11.36
CA ASP A 125 -11.67 7.13 12.36
C ASP A 125 -12.63 8.15 11.75
N GLU A 126 -12.14 9.05 10.87
CA GLU A 126 -12.99 10.00 10.14
C GLU A 126 -14.02 9.30 9.25
N PHE A 127 -13.64 8.22 8.58
CA PHE A 127 -14.58 7.42 7.78
C PHE A 127 -15.74 6.92 8.66
N PHE A 128 -15.45 6.38 9.85
CA PHE A 128 -16.49 5.91 10.76
C PHE A 128 -17.30 7.03 11.40
N GLU A 129 -16.80 8.26 11.49
CA GLU A 129 -17.59 9.43 11.89
C GLU A 129 -18.65 9.79 10.83
N HIS A 130 -18.35 9.56 9.55
CA HIS A 130 -19.24 9.88 8.42
C HIS A 130 -20.02 8.69 7.85
N ILE A 131 -19.76 7.47 8.32
CA ILE A 131 -20.25 6.23 7.69
C ILE A 131 -21.77 6.17 7.52
N ASP A 132 -22.54 6.72 8.47
CA ASP A 132 -24.01 6.74 8.37
C ASP A 132 -24.50 7.60 7.20
N VAL A 133 -23.80 8.69 6.89
CA VAL A 133 -24.12 9.58 5.77
C VAL A 133 -23.71 8.93 4.44
N ILE A 134 -22.55 8.27 4.44
CA ILE A 134 -22.02 7.52 3.28
C ILE A 134 -22.98 6.39 2.92
N GLU A 135 -23.38 5.56 3.88
CA GLU A 135 -24.30 4.43 3.67
C GLU A 135 -25.71 4.87 3.25
N ALA A 136 -26.11 6.10 3.56
CA ALA A 136 -27.39 6.68 3.15
C ALA A 136 -27.38 7.28 1.73
N HIS A 137 -26.21 7.56 1.17
CA HIS A 137 -26.08 8.21 -0.14
C HIS A 137 -26.56 7.29 -1.28
N ARG A 138 -27.36 7.82 -2.22
CA ARG A 138 -27.82 7.11 -3.41
C ARG A 138 -27.58 7.93 -4.67
N LEU A 139 -27.55 7.23 -5.81
CA LEU A 139 -27.37 7.87 -7.12
C LEU A 139 -28.36 9.03 -7.32
N GLY A 140 -27.83 10.21 -7.62
CA GLY A 140 -28.60 11.44 -7.85
C GLY A 140 -28.79 12.31 -6.60
N ASP A 141 -28.42 11.83 -5.42
CA ASP A 141 -28.28 12.69 -4.25
C ASP A 141 -27.14 13.69 -4.48
N SER A 142 -27.26 14.88 -3.86
CA SER A 142 -26.10 15.76 -3.81
C SER A 142 -24.99 15.09 -3.02
N ALA A 143 -23.74 15.32 -3.43
CA ALA A 143 -22.59 14.84 -2.68
C ALA A 143 -22.74 15.29 -1.21
N PRO A 144 -22.60 14.36 -0.24
CA PRO A 144 -22.72 14.69 1.17
C PRO A 144 -21.64 15.69 1.56
N ASP A 145 -21.96 16.53 2.55
CA ASP A 145 -21.00 17.48 3.11
C ASP A 145 -20.06 16.70 4.03
N LEU A 146 -18.94 16.24 3.46
CA LEU A 146 -17.89 15.47 4.13
C LEU A 146 -16.72 16.40 4.49
N ASP A 147 -17.02 17.53 5.13
CA ASP A 147 -16.02 18.56 5.45
C ASP A 147 -14.91 17.96 6.33
N LEU A 148 -13.74 17.73 5.72
CA LEU A 148 -12.54 17.20 6.37
C LEU A 148 -11.98 18.27 7.31
N SER A 149 -12.17 18.11 8.62
CA SER A 149 -11.78 19.11 9.63
C SER A 149 -10.30 19.10 9.98
#